data_AF-A0A9Q0MK87-F1
#
_entry.id   AF-A0A9Q0MK87-F1
#
_cell.length_a   1.000
_cell.length_b   1.000
_cell.length_c   1.000
_cell.angle_alpha   90.00
_cell.angle_beta   90.00
_cell.angle_gamma   90.00
#
_symmetry.space_group_name_H-M   'P 1'
#
loop_
_entity.id
_entity.type
_entity.pdbx_description
1 polymer ?
#
loop_
_entity_poly.entity_id
_entity_poly.type
_entity_poly.pdbx_seq_one_letter_code
_entity_poly.pdbx_strand_id
1 'polypeptide(L)'
;MIPLIDCSPIAEGAFEDVSFEDYKIVAREIGKAMTGIGMCNLINHGVPIEKVKKIYEVSKEFFELPAETKLKYKKRSPKKSFHGYSGPGDEFLNESEKNSTELKESWDCWGADAYDEKMFPNDELPDFEPAFDDVRSDLENAGKKILRCIEIFFDLEEGTLTSTHKNLGDHSIKTQTQIRSLYYYTLNPDNNFPENAIRCGEHSDWGTITFLIQDMVGGLEVKTSDGQWISAVPVENAILLNSGQLIEYWTGGHFHAALHRVKIITEGREAHNPRQSLVYFISPDGDANVFPIVPTLPKKEVNFWKFNNRPVNAYDHYQRLLGDMIPSIDYSPIAEGAFEDVSFEDYKIVAREIGKAMTGIGMCNLINHGVPIEKIKKIYEVSKEFFELPAETKLKYRKISPIKSFHGYSSPGEERRRNLHRTSRILGLLGSGWLR
;
A
#
# COMPACT_ATOMS: atom_id res chain seq x y z
N MET A 1 -12.21 -4.61 22.53
CA MET A 1 -13.45 -4.48 21.74
C MET A 1 -13.24 -3.32 20.79
N ILE A 2 -13.65 -3.44 19.53
CA ILE A 2 -13.58 -2.33 18.57
C ILE A 2 -14.66 -1.31 18.94
N PRO A 3 -14.32 -0.02 19.14
CA PRO A 3 -15.30 1.01 19.51
C PRO A 3 -16.42 1.15 18.48
N LEU A 4 -17.62 1.46 18.96
CA LEU A 4 -18.80 1.75 18.15
C LEU A 4 -19.11 3.25 18.25
N ILE A 5 -19.20 3.94 17.11
CA ILE A 5 -19.36 5.39 17.03
C ILE A 5 -20.63 5.70 16.25
N ASP A 6 -21.50 6.51 16.85
CA ASP A 6 -22.71 7.00 16.22
C ASP A 6 -22.42 8.26 15.39
N CYS A 7 -22.56 8.14 14.08
CA CYS A 7 -22.34 9.22 13.12
C CYS A 7 -23.60 10.03 12.80
N SER A 8 -24.74 9.78 13.48
CA SER A 8 -25.99 10.52 13.26
C SER A 8 -25.81 12.04 13.17
N PRO A 9 -25.00 12.71 14.03
CA PRO A 9 -24.84 14.17 13.96
C PRO A 9 -24.28 14.67 12.61
N ILE A 10 -23.51 13.84 11.91
CA ILE A 10 -22.88 14.19 10.64
C ILE A 10 -23.44 13.38 9.46
N ALA A 11 -24.48 12.58 9.65
CA ALA A 11 -24.95 11.62 8.65
C ALA A 11 -25.58 12.30 7.43
N GLU A 12 -26.44 13.29 7.67
CA GLU A 12 -27.22 13.97 6.64
C GLU A 12 -26.43 15.10 5.96
N GLY A 13 -26.86 15.49 4.75
CA GLY A 13 -26.29 16.61 3.99
C GLY A 13 -24.92 16.33 3.36
N ALA A 14 -24.46 17.29 2.55
CA ALA A 14 -23.09 17.31 2.05
C ALA A 14 -22.11 17.64 3.19
N PHE A 15 -20.84 17.25 3.05
CA PHE A 15 -19.85 17.45 4.11
C PHE A 15 -19.63 18.93 4.46
N GLU A 16 -19.85 19.83 3.50
CA GLU A 16 -19.77 21.28 3.68
C GLU A 16 -20.95 21.86 4.48
N ASP A 17 -22.09 21.17 4.51
CA ASP A 17 -23.33 21.66 5.12
C ASP A 17 -23.47 21.28 6.60
N VAL A 18 -22.62 20.37 7.09
CA VAL A 18 -22.65 19.88 8.49
C VAL A 18 -22.06 20.94 9.43
N SER A 19 -22.72 21.17 10.57
CA SER A 19 -22.27 22.17 11.53
C SER A 19 -20.95 21.76 12.21
N PHE A 20 -20.12 22.75 12.56
CA PHE A 20 -18.87 22.52 13.26
C PHE A 20 -19.07 21.82 14.62
N GLU A 21 -20.17 22.10 15.33
CA GLU A 21 -20.44 21.45 16.62
C GLU A 21 -20.84 19.98 16.47
N ASP A 22 -21.59 19.63 15.41
CA ASP A 22 -21.90 18.23 15.11
C ASP A 22 -20.63 17.44 14.77
N TYR A 23 -19.75 18.03 13.96
CA TYR A 23 -18.45 17.46 13.68
C TYR A 23 -17.62 17.24 14.95
N LYS A 24 -17.58 18.21 15.87
CA LYS A 24 -16.79 18.08 17.10
C LYS A 24 -17.21 16.93 17.99
N ILE A 25 -18.50 16.59 18.02
CA ILE A 25 -19.02 15.43 18.78
C ILE A 25 -18.38 14.15 18.23
N VAL A 26 -18.47 13.94 16.91
CA VAL A 26 -18.01 12.71 16.27
C VAL A 26 -16.47 12.66 16.18
N ALA A 27 -15.82 13.79 15.91
CA ALA A 27 -14.36 13.91 15.82
C ALA A 27 -13.64 13.43 17.08
N ARG A 28 -14.17 13.76 18.26
CA ARG A 28 -13.59 13.35 19.54
C ARG A 28 -13.61 11.83 19.70
N GLU A 29 -14.71 11.18 19.33
CA GLU A 29 -14.86 9.73 19.49
C GLU A 29 -14.03 8.97 18.45
N ILE A 30 -14.01 9.44 17.20
CA ILE A 30 -13.15 8.88 16.15
C ILE A 30 -11.70 8.99 16.57
N GLY A 31 -11.21 10.19 16.90
CA GLY A 31 -9.80 10.37 17.23
C GLY A 31 -9.32 9.50 18.40
N LYS A 32 -10.15 9.34 19.45
CA LYS A 32 -9.84 8.41 20.55
C LYS A 32 -9.72 6.96 20.07
N ALA A 33 -10.65 6.49 19.24
CA ALA A 33 -10.63 5.11 18.75
C ALA A 33 -9.43 4.85 17.83
N MET A 34 -9.12 5.80 16.96
CA MET A 34 -8.02 5.73 15.98
C MET A 34 -6.64 5.85 16.65
N THR A 35 -6.51 6.61 17.74
CA THR A 35 -5.29 6.61 18.58
C THR A 35 -5.13 5.35 19.43
N GLY A 36 -6.23 4.67 19.75
CA GLY A 36 -6.21 3.40 20.47
C GLY A 36 -5.79 2.23 19.58
N ILE A 37 -6.77 1.63 18.90
CA ILE A 37 -6.58 0.42 18.08
C ILE A 37 -6.40 0.72 16.59
N GLY A 38 -6.56 1.99 16.18
CA GLY A 38 -6.53 2.35 14.76
C GLY A 38 -7.79 1.93 13.98
N MET A 39 -8.85 1.52 14.69
CA MET A 39 -10.11 1.05 14.09
C MET A 39 -11.34 1.41 14.94
N CYS A 40 -12.49 1.60 14.28
CA CYS A 40 -13.81 1.72 14.92
C CYS A 40 -14.93 1.29 13.96
N ASN A 41 -16.09 0.93 14.50
CA ASN A 41 -17.32 0.73 13.73
C ASN A 41 -18.13 2.03 13.74
N LEU A 42 -18.49 2.53 12.58
CA LEU A 42 -19.36 3.68 12.38
C LEU A 42 -20.78 3.17 12.12
N ILE A 43 -21.76 3.62 12.89
CA ILE A 43 -23.19 3.38 12.66
C ILE A 43 -23.89 4.70 12.31
N ASN A 44 -25.06 4.61 11.69
CA ASN A 44 -25.82 5.78 11.23
C ASN A 44 -24.93 6.73 10.38
N HIS A 45 -24.12 6.16 9.50
CA HIS A 45 -23.07 6.87 8.75
C HIS A 45 -23.57 7.61 7.51
N GLY A 46 -24.86 7.52 7.18
CA GLY A 46 -25.48 8.22 6.04
C GLY A 46 -25.37 7.51 4.69
N VAL A 47 -24.39 6.63 4.48
CA VAL A 47 -24.32 5.77 3.26
C VAL A 47 -25.55 4.86 3.15
N PRO A 48 -26.32 4.88 2.04
CA PRO A 48 -27.54 4.08 1.90
C PRO A 48 -27.27 2.56 1.85
N ILE A 49 -27.88 1.83 2.78
CA ILE A 49 -27.71 0.37 2.92
C ILE A 49 -28.16 -0.40 1.67
N GLU A 50 -29.23 0.05 1.01
CA GLU A 50 -29.76 -0.63 -0.19
C GLU A 50 -28.78 -0.58 -1.38
N LYS A 51 -27.98 0.49 -1.50
CA LYS A 51 -26.94 0.60 -2.54
C LYS A 51 -25.80 -0.39 -2.30
N VAL A 52 -25.37 -0.53 -1.04
CA VAL A 52 -24.37 -1.54 -0.66
C VAL A 52 -24.89 -2.96 -0.91
N LYS A 53 -26.15 -3.25 -0.58
CA LYS A 53 -26.77 -4.56 -0.87
C LYS A 53 -26.75 -4.87 -2.36
N LYS A 54 -27.11 -3.90 -3.21
CA LYS A 54 -27.04 -4.08 -4.67
C LYS A 54 -25.63 -4.42 -5.14
N ILE A 55 -24.59 -3.82 -4.56
CA ILE A 55 -23.19 -4.18 -4.85
C ILE A 55 -22.89 -5.63 -4.44
N TYR A 56 -23.34 -6.07 -3.27
CA TYR A 56 -23.16 -7.48 -2.87
C TYR A 56 -23.87 -8.45 -3.81
N GLU A 57 -25.08 -8.12 -4.27
CA GLU A 57 -25.83 -8.92 -5.25
C GLU A 57 -25.05 -9.05 -6.57
N VAL A 58 -24.72 -7.93 -7.22
CA VAL A 58 -24.02 -7.99 -8.53
C VAL A 58 -22.60 -8.55 -8.40
N SER A 59 -21.92 -8.30 -7.27
CA SER A 59 -20.61 -8.91 -7.00
C SER A 59 -20.72 -10.41 -6.87
N LYS A 60 -21.72 -10.91 -6.13
CA LYS A 60 -21.94 -12.35 -5.96
C LYS A 60 -22.24 -13.00 -7.32
N GLU A 61 -23.14 -12.42 -8.10
CA GLU A 61 -23.45 -12.89 -9.46
C GLU A 61 -22.17 -12.98 -10.32
N PHE A 62 -21.32 -11.96 -10.27
CA PHE A 62 -20.03 -11.96 -10.97
C PHE A 62 -19.10 -13.09 -10.50
N PHE A 63 -18.89 -13.24 -9.18
CA PHE A 63 -17.97 -14.26 -8.65
C PHE A 63 -18.50 -15.69 -8.82
N GLU A 64 -19.81 -15.88 -9.01
CA GLU A 64 -20.42 -17.16 -9.34
C GLU A 64 -20.36 -17.51 -10.84
N LEU A 65 -19.91 -16.60 -11.71
CA LEU A 65 -19.67 -16.88 -13.13
C LEU A 65 -18.55 -17.93 -13.32
N PRO A 66 -18.55 -18.65 -14.45
CA PRO A 66 -17.45 -19.54 -14.83
C PRO A 66 -16.09 -18.85 -14.78
N ALA A 67 -15.06 -19.55 -14.31
CA ALA A 67 -13.71 -18.99 -14.19
C ALA A 67 -13.18 -18.43 -15.52
N GLU A 68 -13.49 -19.08 -16.64
CA GLU A 68 -13.14 -18.61 -17.99
C GLU A 68 -13.73 -17.24 -18.33
N THR A 69 -14.94 -16.95 -17.85
CA THR A 69 -15.60 -15.65 -18.02
C THR A 69 -14.93 -14.59 -17.16
N LYS A 70 -14.70 -14.88 -15.87
CA LYS A 70 -14.04 -13.93 -14.95
C LYS A 70 -12.63 -13.59 -15.38
N LEU A 71 -11.88 -14.54 -15.95
CA LEU A 71 -10.52 -14.34 -16.45
C LEU A 71 -10.41 -13.35 -17.61
N LYS A 72 -11.50 -13.08 -18.36
CA LYS A 72 -11.53 -12.00 -19.38
C LYS A 72 -11.23 -10.63 -18.77
N TYR A 73 -11.58 -10.46 -17.50
CA TYR A 73 -11.45 -9.21 -16.75
C TYR A 73 -10.23 -9.19 -15.82
N LYS A 74 -9.31 -10.15 -15.95
CA LYS A 74 -8.11 -10.21 -15.11
C LYS A 74 -7.32 -8.89 -15.20
N LYS A 75 -6.83 -8.40 -14.06
CA LYS A 75 -5.99 -7.19 -14.01
C LYS A 75 -4.82 -7.32 -14.99
N ARG A 76 -4.76 -6.40 -15.97
CA ARG A 76 -3.75 -6.44 -17.06
C ARG A 76 -2.34 -6.14 -16.55
N SER A 77 -2.21 -5.32 -15.51
CA SER A 77 -0.93 -5.00 -14.88
C SER A 77 -1.12 -4.78 -13.38
N PRO A 78 -0.97 -5.81 -12.52
CA PRO A 78 -1.23 -5.69 -11.08
C PRO A 78 -0.44 -4.58 -10.36
N LYS A 79 0.66 -4.10 -10.96
CA LYS A 79 1.48 -3.00 -10.43
C LYS A 79 1.10 -1.61 -10.95
N LYS A 80 0.25 -1.53 -11.98
CA LYS A 80 -0.12 -0.30 -12.71
C LYS A 80 -1.60 -0.20 -13.08
N SER A 81 -2.42 -1.19 -12.72
CA SER A 81 -3.83 -1.26 -13.12
C SER A 81 -4.56 -1.96 -11.99
N PHE A 82 -5.30 -1.16 -11.24
CA PHE A 82 -6.14 -1.60 -10.13
C PHE A 82 -7.59 -1.73 -10.58
N HIS A 83 -7.81 -2.02 -11.86
CA HIS A 83 -9.13 -2.27 -12.40
C HIS A 83 -9.21 -3.74 -12.85
N GLY A 84 -10.23 -4.44 -12.37
CA GLY A 84 -10.60 -5.78 -12.78
C GLY A 84 -10.39 -6.86 -11.72
N TYR A 85 -10.44 -8.09 -12.19
CA TYR A 85 -10.52 -9.31 -11.40
C TYR A 85 -9.14 -9.83 -10.96
N SER A 86 -9.07 -10.34 -9.72
CA SER A 86 -7.98 -11.16 -9.18
C SER A 86 -8.53 -12.45 -8.58
N GLY A 87 -7.95 -13.58 -8.97
CA GLY A 87 -8.35 -14.92 -8.50
C GLY A 87 -7.55 -15.39 -7.28
N PRO A 88 -7.86 -16.61 -6.78
CA PRO A 88 -7.13 -17.20 -5.66
C PRO A 88 -5.63 -17.32 -5.97
N GLY A 89 -4.80 -16.83 -5.05
CA GLY A 89 -3.33 -16.83 -5.18
C GLY A 89 -2.75 -15.80 -6.16
N ASP A 90 -3.55 -14.92 -6.77
CA ASP A 90 -3.05 -13.84 -7.65
C ASP A 90 -2.40 -12.68 -6.87
N GLU A 91 -2.76 -12.48 -5.59
CA GLU A 91 -2.24 -11.42 -4.73
C GLU A 91 -1.56 -12.00 -3.48
N PHE A 92 -0.42 -11.43 -3.08
CA PHE A 92 0.28 -11.74 -1.84
C PHE A 92 0.55 -10.44 -1.08
N LEU A 93 0.02 -10.33 0.14
CA LEU A 93 0.11 -9.10 0.93
C LEU A 93 1.31 -9.10 1.89
N ASN A 94 1.90 -10.26 2.15
CA ASN A 94 2.98 -10.44 3.12
C ASN A 94 4.01 -11.47 2.65
N GLU A 95 5.28 -11.06 2.60
CA GLU A 95 6.41 -11.90 2.19
C GLU A 95 6.59 -13.14 3.09
N SER A 96 6.26 -13.02 4.39
CA SER A 96 6.33 -14.16 5.32
C SER A 96 5.28 -15.23 5.04
N GLU A 97 4.23 -14.88 4.30
CA GLU A 97 3.13 -15.75 3.90
C GLU A 97 3.19 -16.09 2.40
N LYS A 98 4.31 -15.84 1.72
CA LYS A 98 4.47 -16.13 0.27
C LYS A 98 4.27 -17.59 -0.12
N ASN A 99 4.37 -18.49 0.86
CA ASN A 99 4.10 -19.91 0.64
C ASN A 99 2.64 -20.25 0.87
N SER A 100 1.82 -19.37 1.47
CA SER A 100 0.40 -19.57 1.73
C SER A 100 -0.44 -19.42 0.46
N THR A 101 -1.68 -19.91 0.48
CA THR A 101 -2.64 -19.69 -0.62
C THR A 101 -3.83 -18.88 -0.11
N GLU A 102 -3.97 -17.65 -0.59
CA GLU A 102 -5.14 -16.81 -0.29
C GLU A 102 -6.37 -17.30 -1.06
N LEU A 103 -7.36 -17.82 -0.33
CA LEU A 103 -8.62 -18.33 -0.85
C LEU A 103 -9.66 -17.22 -0.93
N LYS A 104 -9.40 -16.26 -1.81
CA LYS A 104 -10.27 -15.13 -2.10
C LYS A 104 -10.26 -14.78 -3.58
N GLU A 105 -11.33 -14.12 -4.00
CA GLU A 105 -11.40 -13.40 -5.26
C GLU A 105 -11.65 -11.92 -4.97
N SER A 106 -11.13 -11.06 -5.83
CA SER A 106 -11.41 -9.62 -5.75
C SER A 106 -11.77 -9.04 -7.11
N TRP A 107 -12.58 -7.99 -7.04
CA TRP A 107 -12.81 -7.05 -8.11
C TRP A 107 -12.39 -5.67 -7.61
N ASP A 108 -11.50 -5.01 -8.34
CA ASP A 108 -11.09 -3.65 -8.03
C ASP A 108 -11.57 -2.71 -9.13
N CYS A 109 -12.02 -1.52 -8.77
CA CYS A 109 -12.34 -0.46 -9.72
C CYS A 109 -11.94 0.90 -9.16
N TRP A 110 -12.01 1.91 -10.03
CA TRP A 110 -11.77 3.32 -9.73
C TRP A 110 -10.34 3.77 -9.40
N GLY A 111 -9.35 2.87 -9.42
CA GLY A 111 -7.93 3.23 -9.34
C GLY A 111 -7.39 3.86 -10.64
N ALA A 112 -6.45 4.79 -10.50
CA ALA A 112 -6.14 5.79 -11.52
C ALA A 112 -5.34 5.35 -12.77
N ASP A 113 -4.63 4.23 -12.76
CA ASP A 113 -3.57 4.04 -13.75
C ASP A 113 -3.96 3.26 -15.02
N ALA A 114 -5.21 2.82 -15.14
CA ALA A 114 -5.72 2.17 -16.34
C ALA A 114 -7.26 2.01 -16.31
N TYR A 115 -8.00 3.09 -16.05
CA TYR A 115 -9.46 3.04 -16.21
C TYR A 115 -9.78 2.81 -17.69
N ASP A 116 -10.40 1.67 -17.97
CA ASP A 116 -10.87 1.27 -19.30
C ASP A 116 -12.32 0.82 -19.09
N GLU A 117 -13.29 1.63 -19.54
CA GLU A 117 -14.74 1.37 -19.39
C GLU A 117 -15.13 -0.03 -19.91
N LYS A 118 -14.36 -0.59 -20.85
CA LYS A 118 -14.57 -1.95 -21.37
C LYS A 118 -14.13 -3.05 -20.40
N MET A 119 -13.56 -2.69 -19.26
CA MET A 119 -13.13 -3.66 -18.26
C MET A 119 -14.21 -3.96 -17.22
N PHE A 120 -15.37 -3.30 -17.23
CA PHE A 120 -16.51 -3.78 -16.47
C PHE A 120 -17.21 -4.96 -17.17
N PRO A 121 -17.76 -5.93 -16.42
CA PRO A 121 -18.42 -7.11 -16.98
C PRO A 121 -19.85 -6.80 -17.46
N ASN A 122 -20.08 -5.66 -18.09
CA ASN A 122 -21.42 -5.19 -18.47
C ASN A 122 -22.06 -6.03 -19.58
N ASP A 123 -21.27 -6.77 -20.36
CA ASP A 123 -21.77 -7.72 -21.37
C ASP A 123 -22.50 -8.90 -20.71
N GLU A 124 -21.98 -9.41 -19.59
CA GLU A 124 -22.61 -10.48 -18.81
C GLU A 124 -23.56 -9.97 -17.73
N LEU A 125 -23.23 -8.83 -17.10
CA LEU A 125 -23.92 -8.24 -15.95
C LEU A 125 -24.10 -6.73 -16.15
N PRO A 126 -25.16 -6.30 -16.87
CA PRO A 126 -25.37 -4.88 -17.21
C PRO A 126 -25.51 -3.93 -16.02
N ASP A 127 -25.92 -4.45 -14.86
CA ASP A 127 -26.09 -3.68 -13.63
C ASP A 127 -24.79 -3.55 -12.80
N PHE A 128 -23.70 -4.19 -13.23
CA PHE A 128 -22.47 -4.27 -12.43
C PHE A 128 -21.83 -2.89 -12.24
N GLU A 129 -21.40 -2.22 -13.30
CA GLU A 129 -20.84 -0.86 -13.20
C GLU A 129 -21.83 0.15 -12.57
N PRO A 130 -23.10 0.23 -13.00
CA PRO A 130 -24.07 1.15 -12.40
C PRO A 130 -24.24 1.00 -10.87
N ALA A 131 -24.18 -0.22 -10.34
CA ALA A 131 -24.30 -0.46 -8.90
C ALA A 131 -23.12 0.11 -8.11
N PHE A 132 -21.90 0.01 -8.64
CA PHE A 132 -20.73 0.63 -8.02
C PHE A 132 -20.85 2.15 -8.13
N ASP A 133 -21.15 2.69 -9.30
CA ASP A 133 -21.23 4.15 -9.52
C ASP A 133 -22.31 4.82 -8.64
N ASP A 134 -23.43 4.14 -8.37
CA ASP A 134 -24.51 4.69 -7.56
C ASP A 134 -24.12 4.95 -6.10
N VAL A 135 -23.26 4.11 -5.48
CA VAL A 135 -22.83 4.32 -4.07
C VAL A 135 -21.70 5.33 -3.93
N ARG A 136 -21.09 5.72 -5.04
CA ARG A 136 -19.81 6.41 -5.07
C ARG A 136 -19.81 7.72 -4.30
N SER A 137 -20.72 8.62 -4.65
CA SER A 137 -20.81 9.94 -4.06
C SER A 137 -21.15 9.88 -2.57
N ASP A 138 -21.90 8.85 -2.14
CA ASP A 138 -22.20 8.60 -0.74
C ASP A 138 -20.94 8.24 0.06
N LEU A 139 -20.09 7.35 -0.49
CA LEU A 139 -18.81 6.98 0.12
C LEU A 139 -17.80 8.14 0.12
N GLU A 140 -17.74 8.91 -0.96
CA GLU A 140 -16.91 10.12 -1.04
C GLU A 140 -17.32 11.16 0.01
N ASN A 141 -18.62 11.43 0.14
CA ASN A 141 -19.16 12.36 1.14
C ASN A 141 -18.85 11.89 2.56
N ALA A 142 -19.11 10.61 2.87
CA ALA A 142 -18.75 10.03 4.16
C ALA A 142 -17.24 10.10 4.41
N GLY A 143 -16.41 9.82 3.40
CA GLY A 143 -14.96 9.92 3.47
C GLY A 143 -14.49 11.33 3.85
N LYS A 144 -15.01 12.36 3.17
CA LYS A 144 -14.69 13.77 3.46
C LYS A 144 -15.14 14.19 4.86
N LYS A 145 -16.31 13.73 5.32
CA LYS A 145 -16.79 13.94 6.70
C LYS A 145 -15.83 13.36 7.75
N ILE A 146 -15.31 12.16 7.51
CA ILE A 146 -14.32 11.53 8.40
C ILE A 146 -12.99 12.27 8.35
N LEU A 147 -12.49 12.67 7.18
CA LEU A 147 -11.28 13.49 7.06
C LEU A 147 -11.42 14.82 7.82
N ARG A 148 -12.59 15.47 7.75
CA ARG A 148 -12.91 16.67 8.52
C ARG A 148 -12.90 16.42 10.04
N CYS A 149 -13.41 15.27 10.48
CA CYS A 149 -13.30 14.85 11.88
C CYS A 149 -11.84 14.73 12.33
N ILE A 150 -10.95 14.20 11.48
CA ILE A 150 -9.53 14.07 11.79
C ILE A 150 -8.86 15.45 11.88
N GLU A 151 -9.17 16.38 10.96
CA GLU A 151 -8.69 17.77 11.04
C GLU A 151 -9.06 18.41 12.39
N ILE A 152 -10.31 18.28 12.80
CA ILE A 152 -10.82 18.86 14.05
C ILE A 152 -10.18 18.19 15.28
N PHE A 153 -9.99 16.87 15.27
CA PHE A 153 -9.41 16.16 16.40
C PHE A 153 -7.97 16.62 16.71
N PHE A 154 -7.18 16.89 15.67
CA PHE A 154 -5.80 17.34 15.79
C PHE A 154 -5.64 18.87 15.82
N ASP A 155 -6.75 19.62 15.87
CA ASP A 155 -6.76 21.09 15.82
C ASP A 155 -6.02 21.65 14.58
N LEU A 156 -6.25 21.00 13.42
CA LEU A 156 -5.66 21.38 12.15
C LEU A 156 -6.49 22.46 11.45
N GLU A 157 -5.81 23.25 10.62
CA GLU A 157 -6.51 24.18 9.72
C GLU A 157 -7.45 23.39 8.80
N GLU A 158 -8.64 23.94 8.59
CA GLU A 158 -9.62 23.39 7.66
C GLU A 158 -9.03 23.24 6.25
N GLY A 159 -9.24 22.08 5.65
CA GLY A 159 -8.68 21.80 4.33
C GLY A 159 -7.35 21.04 4.37
N THR A 160 -6.68 20.94 5.51
CA THR A 160 -5.37 20.25 5.62
C THR A 160 -5.42 18.84 5.01
N LEU A 161 -6.48 18.07 5.28
CA LEU A 161 -6.69 16.75 4.72
C LEU A 161 -7.72 16.81 3.57
N THR A 162 -8.86 17.45 3.78
CA THR A 162 -9.96 17.46 2.81
C THR A 162 -9.57 18.08 1.46
N SER A 163 -8.70 19.10 1.41
CA SER A 163 -8.23 19.69 0.14
C SER A 163 -7.23 18.80 -0.61
N THR A 164 -6.52 17.92 0.11
CA THR A 164 -5.62 16.92 -0.50
C THR A 164 -6.37 15.65 -0.94
N HIS A 165 -7.66 15.55 -0.61
CA HIS A 165 -8.58 14.46 -0.99
C HIS A 165 -9.80 15.05 -1.71
N LYS A 166 -9.60 16.07 -2.56
CA LYS A 166 -10.72 16.77 -3.18
C LYS A 166 -11.35 15.94 -4.31
N ASN A 167 -10.54 15.16 -5.01
CA ASN A 167 -10.88 14.41 -6.23
C ASN A 167 -11.01 12.91 -5.95
N LEU A 168 -11.61 12.53 -4.81
CA LEU A 168 -11.83 11.13 -4.49
C LEU A 168 -12.57 10.43 -5.65
N GLY A 169 -12.00 9.33 -6.11
CA GLY A 169 -12.51 8.55 -7.23
C GLY A 169 -12.31 9.16 -8.62
N ASP A 170 -11.85 10.39 -8.80
CA ASP A 170 -11.65 10.95 -10.15
C ASP A 170 -10.57 10.15 -10.90
N HIS A 171 -10.98 9.41 -11.94
CA HIS A 171 -10.07 8.55 -12.71
C HIS A 171 -9.12 9.32 -13.62
N SER A 172 -9.34 10.63 -13.81
CA SER A 172 -8.47 11.47 -14.64
C SER A 172 -7.19 11.88 -13.92
N ILE A 173 -7.14 11.74 -12.59
CA ILE A 173 -5.97 12.05 -11.78
C ILE A 173 -5.31 10.78 -11.29
N LYS A 174 -3.98 10.83 -11.09
CA LYS A 174 -3.29 9.76 -10.38
C LYS A 174 -3.76 9.75 -8.93
N THR A 175 -4.33 8.66 -8.46
CA THR A 175 -4.75 8.43 -7.07
C THR A 175 -4.87 6.93 -6.82
N GLN A 176 -4.80 6.53 -5.56
CA GLN A 176 -5.06 5.16 -5.11
C GLN A 176 -6.42 5.01 -4.44
N THR A 177 -7.25 6.06 -4.50
CA THR A 177 -8.62 5.93 -4.07
C THR A 177 -9.31 4.93 -4.99
N GLN A 178 -9.82 3.83 -4.42
CA GLN A 178 -10.37 2.72 -5.20
C GLN A 178 -11.41 1.96 -4.38
N ILE A 179 -12.32 1.28 -5.06
CA ILE A 179 -13.20 0.29 -4.44
C ILE A 179 -12.68 -1.11 -4.76
N ARG A 180 -12.79 -1.99 -3.76
CA ARG A 180 -12.55 -3.42 -3.89
C ARG A 180 -13.73 -4.20 -3.35
N SER A 181 -14.36 -5.01 -4.19
CA SER A 181 -15.28 -6.08 -3.76
C SER A 181 -14.49 -7.38 -3.57
N LEU A 182 -14.72 -8.07 -2.46
CA LEU A 182 -14.06 -9.32 -2.10
C LEU A 182 -15.09 -10.42 -1.90
N TYR A 183 -14.79 -11.59 -2.47
CA TYR A 183 -15.60 -12.79 -2.32
C TYR A 183 -14.76 -13.96 -1.83
N TYR A 184 -15.32 -14.64 -0.85
CA TYR A 184 -14.66 -15.68 -0.09
C TYR A 184 -15.60 -16.90 -0.10
N TYR A 185 -15.40 -17.81 -1.06
CA TYR A 185 -16.21 -19.02 -1.23
C TYR A 185 -16.41 -19.83 0.05
N THR A 186 -17.57 -20.44 0.25
CA THR A 186 -17.76 -21.45 1.29
C THR A 186 -16.70 -22.54 1.18
N LEU A 187 -16.01 -22.82 2.28
CA LEU A 187 -15.13 -23.98 2.37
C LEU A 187 -15.96 -25.11 2.99
N ASN A 188 -16.26 -26.16 2.22
CA ASN A 188 -17.07 -27.28 2.68
C ASN A 188 -16.42 -27.91 3.94
N PRO A 189 -17.17 -28.35 4.97
CA PRO A 189 -16.59 -28.94 6.19
C PRO A 189 -15.74 -30.19 5.94
N ASP A 190 -15.94 -30.83 4.79
CA ASP A 190 -15.20 -32.02 4.37
C ASP A 190 -13.94 -31.70 3.53
N ASN A 191 -13.62 -30.42 3.24
CA ASN A 191 -12.61 -30.05 2.25
C ASN A 191 -11.18 -29.97 2.80
N ASN A 192 -10.31 -30.76 2.15
CA ASN A 192 -8.86 -30.59 2.05
C ASN A 192 -8.51 -29.25 1.36
N PHE A 193 -8.56 -28.12 2.06
CA PHE A 193 -7.78 -26.94 1.64
C PHE A 193 -6.31 -27.12 2.06
N PRO A 194 -5.35 -26.50 1.35
CA PRO A 194 -3.95 -26.57 1.74
C PRO A 194 -3.74 -26.22 3.22
N GLU A 195 -2.82 -26.91 3.91
CA GLU A 195 -2.55 -26.69 5.34
C GLU A 195 -2.16 -25.22 5.66
N ASN A 196 -1.66 -24.52 4.65
CA ASN A 196 -1.26 -23.11 4.63
C ASN A 196 -2.31 -22.19 3.97
N ALA A 197 -3.55 -22.63 3.81
CA ALA A 197 -4.62 -21.81 3.26
C ALA A 197 -5.02 -20.71 4.25
N ILE A 198 -5.21 -19.51 3.73
CA ILE A 198 -5.66 -18.33 4.49
C ILE A 198 -6.73 -17.61 3.67
N ARG A 199 -7.56 -16.79 4.30
CA ARG A 199 -8.52 -15.94 3.56
C ARG A 199 -7.83 -14.65 3.09
N CYS A 200 -7.19 -13.94 4.01
CA CYS A 200 -6.43 -12.73 3.73
C CYS A 200 -5.27 -12.64 4.72
N GLY A 201 -4.04 -12.50 4.22
CA GLY A 201 -2.82 -12.45 5.04
C GLY A 201 -2.76 -11.25 5.99
N GLU A 202 -1.83 -11.29 6.94
CA GLU A 202 -1.54 -10.16 7.84
C GLU A 202 -0.96 -8.98 7.06
N HIS A 203 -1.64 -7.85 7.08
CA HIS A 203 -1.20 -6.61 6.45
C HIS A 203 -1.78 -5.37 7.14
N SER A 204 -1.33 -4.19 6.71
CA SER A 204 -1.92 -2.90 7.07
C SER A 204 -2.20 -2.14 5.78
N ASP A 205 -3.29 -1.38 5.72
CA ASP A 205 -3.61 -0.60 4.53
C ASP A 205 -2.62 0.54 4.31
N TRP A 206 -2.43 0.91 3.06
CA TRP A 206 -1.38 1.86 2.69
C TRP A 206 -1.87 3.32 2.68
N GLY A 207 -3.14 3.54 2.33
CA GLY A 207 -3.74 4.86 2.13
C GLY A 207 -3.94 5.69 3.40
N THR A 208 -4.86 6.63 3.34
CA THR A 208 -5.21 7.51 4.47
C THR A 208 -6.11 6.77 5.45
N ILE A 209 -7.33 6.45 5.02
CA ILE A 209 -8.31 5.71 5.80
C ILE A 209 -8.99 4.69 4.89
N THR A 210 -9.59 3.67 5.48
CA THR A 210 -10.31 2.63 4.75
C THR A 210 -11.67 2.41 5.38
N PHE A 211 -12.69 2.35 4.53
CA PHE A 211 -14.03 1.92 4.89
C PHE A 211 -14.19 0.46 4.48
N LEU A 212 -14.36 -0.42 5.46
CA LEU A 212 -14.71 -1.82 5.26
C LEU A 212 -16.17 -2.03 5.62
N ILE A 213 -16.98 -2.41 4.63
CA ILE A 213 -18.34 -2.89 4.83
C ILE A 213 -18.31 -4.40 4.65
N GLN A 214 -18.64 -5.15 5.69
CA GLN A 214 -18.57 -6.61 5.70
C GLN A 214 -19.91 -7.22 6.04
N ASP A 215 -20.14 -8.43 5.53
CA ASP A 215 -21.28 -9.23 5.95
C ASP A 215 -21.15 -9.75 7.39
N MET A 216 -22.12 -10.56 7.81
CA MET A 216 -22.19 -11.10 9.16
C MET A 216 -21.40 -12.40 9.36
N VAL A 217 -20.64 -12.89 8.37
CA VAL A 217 -19.86 -14.15 8.50
C VAL A 217 -18.64 -13.95 9.40
N GLY A 218 -18.01 -12.78 9.36
CA GLY A 218 -16.89 -12.42 10.24
C GLY A 218 -15.53 -12.94 9.75
N GLY A 219 -14.66 -13.31 10.70
CA GLY A 219 -13.31 -13.85 10.43
C GLY A 219 -12.21 -12.81 10.37
N LEU A 220 -12.55 -11.51 10.34
CA LEU A 220 -11.58 -10.42 10.48
C LEU A 220 -10.99 -10.40 11.89
N GLU A 221 -9.67 -10.30 11.96
CA GLU A 221 -8.92 -10.06 13.19
C GLU A 221 -8.02 -8.83 13.03
N VAL A 222 -7.88 -8.07 14.11
CA VAL A 222 -6.97 -6.93 14.21
C VAL A 222 -5.96 -7.18 15.32
N LYS A 223 -4.72 -6.76 15.09
CA LYS A 223 -3.63 -6.84 16.05
C LYS A 223 -3.59 -5.58 16.89
N THR A 224 -3.72 -5.73 18.20
CA THR A 224 -3.62 -4.63 19.16
C THR A 224 -2.16 -4.23 19.39
N SER A 225 -1.95 -3.07 20.01
CA SER A 225 -0.61 -2.51 20.28
C SER A 225 0.25 -3.37 21.22
N ASP A 226 -0.37 -4.23 22.05
CA ASP A 226 0.31 -5.23 22.87
C ASP A 226 0.63 -6.53 22.11
N GLY A 227 0.31 -6.60 20.81
CA GLY A 227 0.59 -7.71 19.92
C GLY A 227 -0.45 -8.83 19.90
N GLN A 228 -1.55 -8.68 20.64
CA GLN A 228 -2.64 -9.68 20.65
C GLN A 228 -3.54 -9.55 19.41
N TRP A 229 -4.10 -10.67 18.97
CA TRP A 229 -5.12 -10.68 17.92
C TRP A 229 -6.50 -10.69 18.56
N ILE A 230 -7.36 -9.75 18.18
CA ILE A 230 -8.76 -9.72 18.59
C ILE A 230 -9.68 -9.82 17.38
N SER A 231 -10.83 -10.47 17.56
CA SER A 231 -11.84 -10.55 16.51
C SER A 231 -12.53 -9.19 16.33
N ALA A 232 -12.63 -8.76 15.08
CA ALA A 232 -13.45 -7.65 14.66
C ALA A 232 -14.86 -8.18 14.32
N VAL A 233 -15.67 -8.38 15.37
CA VAL A 233 -17.03 -8.91 15.24
C VAL A 233 -17.85 -7.98 14.33
N PRO A 234 -18.50 -8.50 13.27
CA PRO A 234 -19.33 -7.69 12.38
C PRO A 234 -20.46 -7.00 13.14
N VAL A 235 -20.74 -5.76 12.74
CA VAL A 235 -21.88 -4.98 13.21
C VAL A 235 -22.77 -4.69 12.01
N GLU A 236 -24.04 -5.07 12.12
CA GLU A 236 -25.01 -4.89 11.04
C GLU A 236 -25.13 -3.40 10.67
N ASN A 237 -25.13 -3.10 9.37
CA ASN A 237 -25.22 -1.74 8.82
C ASN A 237 -24.12 -0.78 9.32
N ALA A 238 -22.95 -1.30 9.70
CA ALA A 238 -21.81 -0.49 10.08
C ALA A 238 -20.73 -0.44 9.00
N ILE A 239 -20.00 0.68 8.97
CA ILE A 239 -18.72 0.79 8.28
C ILE A 239 -17.62 0.58 9.32
N LEU A 240 -16.77 -0.43 9.16
CA LEU A 240 -15.54 -0.51 9.92
C LEU A 240 -14.52 0.45 9.30
N LEU A 241 -14.18 1.50 10.04
CA LEU A 241 -13.16 2.48 9.68
C LEU A 241 -11.81 2.06 10.26
N ASN A 242 -10.77 2.05 9.44
CA ASN A 242 -9.38 1.90 9.90
C ASN A 242 -8.41 2.92 9.29
N SER A 243 -7.29 3.12 9.97
CA SER A 243 -6.17 3.97 9.53
C SER A 243 -5.27 3.19 8.58
N GLY A 244 -4.75 3.86 7.56
CA GLY A 244 -3.65 3.35 6.73
C GLY A 244 -2.29 3.96 7.10
N GLN A 245 -1.24 3.49 6.43
CA GLN A 245 0.14 3.92 6.67
C GLN A 245 0.36 5.42 6.38
N LEU A 246 -0.34 6.01 5.40
CA LEU A 246 -0.20 7.44 5.12
C LEU A 246 -0.74 8.31 6.25
N ILE A 247 -1.90 7.99 6.85
CA ILE A 247 -2.41 8.79 7.99
C ILE A 247 -1.59 8.56 9.26
N GLU A 248 -1.07 7.35 9.49
CA GLU A 248 -0.11 7.11 10.57
C GLU A 248 1.12 8.01 10.40
N TYR A 249 1.62 8.16 9.17
CA TYR A 249 2.74 9.05 8.90
C TYR A 249 2.39 10.54 9.05
N TRP A 250 1.26 11.00 8.48
CA TRP A 250 0.76 12.36 8.65
C TRP A 250 0.60 12.74 10.11
N THR A 251 -0.01 11.85 10.89
CA THR A 251 -0.27 12.09 12.31
C THR A 251 0.95 11.83 13.19
N GLY A 252 2.14 11.65 12.61
CA GLY A 252 3.35 11.45 13.41
C GLY A 252 3.30 10.22 14.32
N GLY A 253 2.50 9.21 13.96
CA GLY A 253 2.28 7.99 14.72
C GLY A 253 1.14 8.02 15.74
N HIS A 254 0.40 9.13 15.85
CA HIS A 254 -0.74 9.22 16.79
C HIS A 254 -1.92 8.36 16.37
N PHE A 255 -2.14 8.14 15.07
CA PHE A 255 -3.05 7.12 14.56
C PHE A 255 -2.27 5.91 14.13
N HIS A 256 -2.74 4.72 14.47
CA HIS A 256 -2.02 3.47 14.19
C HIS A 256 -2.56 2.74 12.96
N ALA A 257 -1.67 2.40 12.02
CA ALA A 257 -2.01 1.53 10.89
C ALA A 257 -2.02 0.07 11.34
N ALA A 258 -3.10 -0.34 11.99
CA ALA A 258 -3.19 -1.64 12.66
C ALA A 258 -3.09 -2.80 11.66
N LEU A 259 -2.26 -3.78 12.03
CA LEU A 259 -2.17 -5.03 11.30
C LEU A 259 -3.48 -5.80 11.43
N HIS A 260 -3.99 -6.31 10.33
CA HIS A 260 -5.24 -7.05 10.28
C HIS A 260 -5.14 -8.21 9.28
N ARG A 261 -6.00 -9.21 9.47
CA ARG A 261 -6.07 -10.42 8.64
C ARG A 261 -7.48 -10.99 8.62
N VAL A 262 -7.77 -11.87 7.66
CA VAL A 262 -9.02 -12.65 7.66
C VAL A 262 -8.67 -14.12 7.83
N LYS A 263 -9.23 -14.75 8.86
CA LYS A 263 -9.07 -16.20 9.10
C LYS A 263 -10.16 -17.00 8.41
N ILE A 264 -9.85 -18.27 8.17
CA ILE A 264 -10.86 -19.27 7.83
C ILE A 264 -11.68 -19.57 9.10
N ILE A 265 -12.99 -19.54 8.97
CA ILE A 265 -13.93 -20.01 9.99
C ILE A 265 -14.29 -21.47 9.65
N THR A 266 -14.03 -22.38 10.57
CA THR A 266 -14.23 -23.84 10.39
C THR A 266 -15.37 -24.40 11.24
N GLU A 267 -15.97 -23.58 12.11
CA GLU A 267 -17.01 -24.00 13.05
C GLU A 267 -18.22 -23.06 12.97
N GLY A 268 -19.39 -23.55 13.40
CA GLY A 268 -20.63 -22.77 13.42
C GLY A 268 -21.35 -22.72 12.08
N ARG A 269 -22.46 -21.97 12.04
CA ARG A 269 -23.27 -21.83 10.81
C ARG A 269 -22.55 -20.99 9.76
N GLU A 270 -21.70 -20.09 10.22
CA GLU A 270 -20.91 -19.14 9.44
C GLU A 270 -19.89 -19.86 8.55
N ALA A 271 -19.33 -21.00 8.99
CA ALA A 271 -18.42 -21.83 8.19
C ALA A 271 -19.04 -22.33 6.87
N HIS A 272 -20.37 -22.39 6.79
CA HIS A 272 -21.10 -22.88 5.62
C HIS A 272 -21.55 -21.77 4.65
N ASN A 273 -21.25 -20.51 4.95
CA ASN A 273 -21.66 -19.37 4.13
C ASN A 273 -20.44 -18.77 3.39
N PRO A 274 -20.64 -18.28 2.15
CA PRO A 274 -19.63 -17.44 1.52
C PRO A 274 -19.54 -16.12 2.31
N ARG A 275 -18.34 -15.55 2.37
CA ARG A 275 -18.11 -14.22 2.95
C ARG A 275 -17.96 -13.17 1.85
N GLN A 276 -18.58 -12.02 2.03
CA GLN A 276 -18.43 -10.83 1.18
C GLN A 276 -17.97 -9.63 2.00
N SER A 277 -17.15 -8.78 1.36
CA SER A 277 -16.86 -7.45 1.88
C SER A 277 -16.59 -6.46 0.76
N LEU A 278 -16.97 -5.21 0.99
CA LEU A 278 -16.69 -4.07 0.13
C LEU A 278 -15.71 -3.17 0.88
N VAL A 279 -14.63 -2.80 0.21
CA VAL A 279 -13.57 -1.95 0.77
C VAL A 279 -13.46 -0.70 -0.08
N TYR A 280 -13.57 0.46 0.54
CA TYR A 280 -13.26 1.74 -0.09
C TYR A 280 -12.00 2.31 0.54
N PHE A 281 -10.92 2.26 -0.23
CA PHE A 281 -9.63 2.81 0.17
C PHE A 281 -9.63 4.29 -0.17
N ILE A 282 -9.40 5.14 0.82
CA ILE A 282 -9.35 6.60 0.64
C ILE A 282 -7.90 7.01 0.72
N SER A 283 -7.40 7.59 -0.38
CA SER A 283 -6.03 8.07 -0.48
C SER A 283 -5.99 9.50 -1.01
N PRO A 284 -4.90 10.24 -0.76
CA PRO A 284 -4.77 11.61 -1.25
C PRO A 284 -4.69 11.64 -2.78
N ASP A 285 -4.97 12.80 -3.36
CA ASP A 285 -4.69 13.09 -4.76
C ASP A 285 -3.18 12.91 -5.04
N GLY A 286 -2.83 12.44 -6.24
CA GLY A 286 -1.54 11.77 -6.47
C GLY A 286 -0.29 12.62 -6.29
N ASP A 287 -0.35 13.94 -6.47
CA ASP A 287 0.80 14.82 -6.24
C ASP A 287 0.92 15.30 -4.78
N ALA A 288 0.00 14.91 -3.90
CA ALA A 288 0.00 15.29 -2.50
C ALA A 288 1.27 14.82 -1.78
N ASN A 289 1.89 15.75 -1.05
CA ASN A 289 3.05 15.48 -0.22
C ASN A 289 2.60 15.13 1.19
N VAL A 290 2.95 13.93 1.64
CA VAL A 290 2.67 13.42 2.98
C VAL A 290 3.90 13.62 3.84
N PHE A 291 3.75 14.33 4.96
CA PHE A 291 4.77 14.58 5.97
C PHE A 291 4.10 14.78 7.33
N PRO A 292 4.78 14.59 8.47
CA PRO A 292 4.13 14.77 9.76
C PRO A 292 3.54 16.19 9.91
N ILE A 293 2.21 16.27 10.04
CA ILE A 293 1.44 17.52 10.21
C ILE A 293 1.19 17.85 11.69
N VAL A 294 1.52 16.92 12.59
CA VAL A 294 1.52 17.11 14.04
C VAL A 294 2.85 16.62 14.64
N PRO A 295 3.21 17.04 15.87
CA PRO A 295 4.42 16.58 16.53
C PRO A 295 4.47 15.04 16.67
N THR A 296 5.59 14.46 16.23
CA THR A 296 5.77 13.01 16.19
C THR A 296 5.91 12.39 17.58
N LEU A 297 5.35 11.20 17.76
CA LEU A 297 5.51 10.44 19.00
C LEU A 297 6.98 9.99 19.19
N PRO A 298 7.47 9.89 20.45
CA PRO A 298 8.83 9.45 20.74
C PRO A 298 9.15 8.05 20.16
N LYS A 299 10.39 7.88 19.70
CA LYS A 299 11.00 6.77 18.93
C LYS A 299 10.72 5.31 19.35
N LYS A 300 9.97 5.02 20.42
CA LYS A 300 9.80 3.65 20.95
C LYS A 300 8.53 2.93 20.47
N GLU A 301 7.56 3.63 19.88
CA GLU A 301 6.21 3.05 19.66
C GLU A 301 5.80 2.90 18.18
N VAL A 302 6.59 3.39 17.23
CA VAL A 302 6.17 3.47 15.83
C VAL A 302 7.26 2.98 14.88
N ASN A 303 6.91 2.24 13.83
CA ASN A 303 7.78 1.83 12.71
C ASN A 303 8.18 3.02 11.81
N PHE A 304 8.41 4.19 12.43
CA PHE A 304 8.68 5.50 11.83
C PHE A 304 9.90 5.51 10.90
N TRP A 305 10.81 4.56 11.10
CA TRP A 305 12.11 4.48 10.41
C TRP A 305 12.01 4.19 8.92
N LYS A 306 10.82 3.83 8.39
CA LYS A 306 10.61 3.72 6.94
C LYS A 306 10.55 5.09 6.23
N PHE A 307 10.26 6.20 6.95
CA PHE A 307 9.94 7.48 6.30
C PHE A 307 10.90 8.65 6.60
N ASN A 308 11.82 8.52 7.56
CA ASN A 308 12.90 9.50 7.83
C ASN A 308 12.47 10.99 7.96
N ASN A 309 11.22 11.28 8.37
CA ASN A 309 10.66 12.65 8.45
C ASN A 309 10.72 13.46 7.14
N ARG A 310 10.80 12.81 5.97
CA ARG A 310 10.82 13.50 4.67
C ARG A 310 9.45 13.48 4.00
N PRO A 311 9.05 14.54 3.28
CA PRO A 311 7.86 14.47 2.45
C PRO A 311 7.91 13.26 1.51
N VAL A 312 6.83 12.50 1.48
CA VAL A 312 6.63 11.37 0.57
C VAL A 312 5.46 11.74 -0.32
N ASN A 313 5.66 11.65 -1.64
CA ASN A 313 4.55 11.75 -2.56
C ASN A 313 3.60 10.55 -2.37
N ALA A 314 2.30 10.79 -2.19
CA ALA A 314 1.31 9.76 -1.87
C ALA A 314 1.27 8.66 -2.94
N TYR A 315 1.36 9.04 -4.22
CA TYR A 315 1.38 8.09 -5.33
C TYR A 315 2.67 7.25 -5.35
N ASP A 316 3.82 7.87 -5.13
CA ASP A 316 5.12 7.17 -5.06
C ASP A 316 5.24 6.24 -3.85
N HIS A 317 4.61 6.57 -2.71
CA HIS A 317 4.61 5.70 -1.52
C HIS A 317 4.13 4.29 -1.84
N TYR A 318 3.07 4.21 -2.62
CA TYR A 318 2.44 2.97 -3.02
C TYR A 318 3.22 2.20 -4.07
N GLN A 319 3.82 2.90 -5.04
CA GLN A 319 4.76 2.29 -5.98
C GLN A 319 5.95 1.64 -5.27
N ARG A 320 6.39 2.21 -4.14
CA ARG A 320 7.43 1.60 -3.26
C ARG A 320 6.93 0.36 -2.52
N LEU A 321 5.65 0.26 -2.18
CA LEU A 321 5.09 -0.90 -1.48
C LEU A 321 4.73 -2.05 -2.44
N LEU A 322 4.31 -1.73 -3.67
CA LEU A 322 4.09 -2.71 -4.75
C LEU A 322 5.38 -3.31 -5.31
N GLY A 323 6.53 -2.74 -4.99
CA GLY A 323 7.81 -3.26 -5.37
C GLY A 323 8.90 -2.82 -4.42
N ASP A 324 9.56 -3.81 -3.80
CA ASP A 324 10.99 -3.76 -3.49
C ASP A 324 11.84 -3.55 -4.77
N MET A 325 11.48 -2.58 -5.60
CA MET A 325 12.11 -2.33 -6.88
C MET A 325 13.07 -1.17 -6.76
N ILE A 326 14.35 -1.50 -6.94
CA ILE A 326 15.38 -0.53 -7.27
C ILE A 326 14.92 0.22 -8.53
N PRO A 327 14.71 1.55 -8.48
CA PRO A 327 14.14 2.33 -9.56
C PRO A 327 15.07 2.27 -10.78
N SER A 328 14.50 2.06 -11.96
CA SER A 328 15.24 2.10 -13.22
C SER A 328 15.15 3.49 -13.83
N ILE A 329 16.29 4.13 -14.03
CA ILE A 329 16.41 5.47 -14.60
C ILE A 329 16.90 5.32 -16.04
N ASP A 330 16.14 5.87 -16.98
CA ASP A 330 16.55 5.94 -18.37
C ASP A 330 17.70 6.94 -18.54
N TYR A 331 18.87 6.40 -18.87
CA TYR A 331 20.10 7.16 -19.04
C TYR A 331 20.28 7.60 -20.50
N SER A 332 19.39 7.19 -21.41
CA SER A 332 19.46 7.53 -22.84
C SER A 332 19.60 9.03 -23.14
N PRO A 333 19.00 9.98 -22.39
CA PRO A 333 19.17 11.40 -22.69
C PRO A 333 20.62 11.90 -22.60
N ILE A 334 21.47 11.18 -21.88
CA ILE A 334 22.89 11.52 -21.67
C ILE A 334 23.84 10.38 -22.06
N ALA A 335 23.34 9.37 -22.78
CA ALA A 335 24.08 8.15 -23.10
C ALA A 335 24.95 8.28 -24.36
N GLU A 336 24.61 9.21 -25.26
CA GLU A 336 25.27 9.40 -26.55
C GLU A 336 26.00 10.75 -26.61
N GLY A 337 27.13 10.79 -27.32
CA GLY A 337 27.97 12.00 -27.46
C GLY A 337 29.10 12.09 -26.43
N ALA A 338 29.98 13.06 -26.62
CA ALA A 338 30.98 13.39 -25.60
C ALA A 338 30.30 14.10 -24.42
N PHE A 339 30.93 14.10 -23.24
CA PHE A 339 30.38 14.72 -22.04
C PHE A 339 30.00 16.19 -22.28
N GLU A 340 30.77 16.87 -23.13
CA GLU A 340 30.61 18.27 -23.52
C GLU A 340 29.45 18.54 -24.49
N ASP A 341 28.94 17.53 -25.18
CA ASP A 341 27.93 17.67 -26.25
C ASP A 341 26.48 17.51 -25.73
N VAL A 342 26.32 17.02 -24.50
CA VAL A 342 25.01 16.77 -23.88
C VAL A 342 24.46 18.06 -23.27
N SER A 343 23.18 18.34 -23.52
CA SER A 343 22.56 19.58 -23.03
C SER A 343 22.44 19.60 -21.50
N PHE A 344 22.53 20.79 -20.91
CA PHE A 344 22.33 20.96 -19.47
C PHE A 344 20.94 20.51 -19.00
N GLU A 345 19.92 20.64 -19.85
CA GLU A 345 18.55 20.24 -19.49
C GLU A 345 18.40 18.71 -19.47
N ASP A 346 19.06 17.98 -20.37
CA ASP A 346 19.07 16.51 -20.35
C ASP A 346 19.77 15.98 -19.10
N TYR A 347 20.89 16.59 -18.72
CA TYR A 347 21.54 16.29 -17.43
C TYR A 347 20.61 16.57 -16.25
N LYS A 348 19.85 17.66 -16.28
CA LYS A 348 18.95 18.04 -15.19
C LYS A 348 17.79 17.05 -15.05
N ILE A 349 17.27 16.53 -16.16
CA ILE A 349 16.24 15.48 -16.16
C ILE A 349 16.78 14.22 -15.49
N VAL A 350 17.91 13.69 -15.98
CA VAL A 350 18.49 12.45 -15.43
C VAL A 350 18.96 12.65 -13.98
N ALA A 351 19.56 13.79 -13.64
CA ALA A 351 20.01 14.09 -12.28
C ALA A 351 18.86 14.25 -11.28
N ARG A 352 17.69 14.76 -11.69
CA ARG A 352 16.50 14.78 -10.83
C ARG A 352 16.05 13.37 -10.49
N GLU A 353 16.00 12.48 -11.46
CA GLU A 353 15.58 11.09 -11.23
C GLU A 353 16.61 10.31 -10.40
N ILE A 354 17.91 10.50 -10.66
CA ILE A 354 18.98 9.94 -9.81
C ILE A 354 18.88 10.51 -8.40
N GLY A 355 18.66 11.82 -8.28
CA GLY A 355 18.47 12.50 -7.01
C GLY A 355 17.30 11.91 -6.23
N LYS A 356 16.13 11.72 -6.85
CA LYS A 356 14.96 11.06 -6.25
C LYS A 356 15.28 9.64 -5.79
N ALA A 357 15.93 8.84 -6.63
CA ALA A 357 16.27 7.46 -6.29
C ALA A 357 17.31 7.36 -5.15
N MET A 358 18.36 8.18 -5.18
CA MET A 358 19.44 8.17 -4.19
C MET A 358 19.00 8.79 -2.87
N THR A 359 18.14 9.81 -2.89
CA THR A 359 17.59 10.40 -1.65
C THR A 359 16.46 9.58 -1.05
N GLY A 360 15.77 8.77 -1.86
CA GLY A 360 14.73 7.83 -1.44
C GLY A 360 15.30 6.50 -0.97
N ILE A 361 15.77 5.67 -1.91
CA ILE A 361 16.18 4.27 -1.67
C ILE A 361 17.70 4.14 -1.47
N GLY A 362 18.48 5.08 -2.00
CA GLY A 362 19.95 5.04 -1.96
C GLY A 362 20.58 4.17 -3.06
N MET A 363 19.77 3.66 -3.99
CA MET A 363 20.24 2.93 -5.18
C MET A 363 19.21 3.03 -6.32
N CYS A 364 19.70 2.86 -7.55
CA CYS A 364 18.91 2.79 -8.79
C CYS A 364 19.58 1.85 -9.80
N ASN A 365 18.81 1.33 -10.74
CA ASN A 365 19.31 0.75 -11.98
C ASN A 365 19.43 1.88 -13.01
N LEU A 366 20.51 1.91 -13.78
CA LEU A 366 20.60 2.75 -14.97
C LEU A 366 20.30 1.86 -16.18
N ILE A 367 19.35 2.25 -17.01
CA ILE A 367 19.01 1.54 -18.27
C ILE A 367 19.35 2.44 -19.45
N ASN A 368 19.56 1.85 -20.63
CA ASN A 368 19.98 2.57 -21.85
C ASN A 368 21.24 3.42 -21.66
N HIS A 369 22.16 3.01 -20.78
CA HIS A 369 23.38 3.74 -20.42
C HIS A 369 24.47 3.77 -21.51
N GLY A 370 24.15 3.40 -22.75
CA GLY A 370 25.07 3.47 -23.90
C GLY A 370 26.23 2.46 -23.91
N VAL A 371 26.43 1.65 -22.86
CA VAL A 371 27.49 0.62 -22.86
C VAL A 371 27.00 -0.58 -23.68
N PRO A 372 27.70 -0.99 -24.77
CA PRO A 372 27.24 -2.06 -25.62
C PRO A 372 27.06 -3.38 -24.86
N ILE A 373 25.90 -4.00 -25.02
CA ILE A 373 25.54 -5.26 -24.32
C ILE A 373 26.55 -6.38 -24.60
N GLU A 374 27.12 -6.44 -25.80
CA GLU A 374 28.11 -7.44 -26.19
C GLU A 374 29.43 -7.29 -25.43
N LYS A 375 29.82 -6.08 -25.03
CA LYS A 375 30.99 -5.87 -24.17
C LYS A 375 30.74 -6.37 -22.75
N ILE A 376 29.53 -6.13 -22.22
CA ILE A 376 29.12 -6.61 -20.90
C ILE A 376 29.08 -8.14 -20.88
N LYS A 377 28.47 -8.78 -21.89
CA LYS A 377 28.47 -10.25 -22.03
C LYS A 377 29.88 -10.83 -22.07
N LYS A 378 30.76 -10.24 -22.88
CA LYS A 378 32.17 -10.68 -22.96
C LYS A 378 32.90 -10.59 -21.62
N ILE A 379 32.64 -9.56 -20.82
CA ILE A 379 33.22 -9.45 -19.47
C ILE A 379 32.73 -10.60 -18.58
N TYR A 380 31.43 -10.92 -18.62
CA TYR A 380 30.87 -12.04 -17.85
C TYR A 380 31.43 -13.39 -18.31
N GLU A 381 31.56 -13.61 -19.61
CA GLU A 381 32.13 -14.84 -20.19
C GLU A 381 33.57 -15.04 -19.73
N VAL A 382 34.44 -14.05 -19.94
CA VAL A 382 35.86 -14.11 -19.52
C VAL A 382 35.99 -14.23 -18.00
N SER A 383 35.12 -13.57 -17.23
CA SER A 383 35.11 -13.71 -15.77
C SER A 383 34.75 -15.13 -15.37
N LYS A 384 33.73 -15.73 -16.01
CA LYS A 384 33.30 -17.11 -15.74
C LYS A 384 34.42 -18.10 -16.04
N GLU A 385 35.07 -17.98 -17.20
CA GLU A 385 36.24 -18.80 -17.56
C GLU A 385 37.34 -18.71 -16.49
N PHE A 386 37.66 -17.50 -16.02
CA PHE A 386 38.63 -17.32 -14.94
C PHE A 386 38.18 -18.00 -13.64
N PHE A 387 36.91 -17.87 -13.25
CA PHE A 387 36.40 -18.46 -12.01
C PHE A 387 36.24 -19.99 -12.08
N GLU A 388 36.17 -20.58 -13.28
CA GLU A 388 36.21 -22.03 -13.52
C GLU A 388 37.61 -22.64 -13.40
N LEU A 389 38.68 -21.83 -13.43
CA LEU A 389 40.05 -22.31 -13.22
C LEU A 389 40.22 -22.97 -11.84
N PRO A 390 41.16 -23.94 -11.70
CA PRO A 390 41.51 -24.54 -10.42
C PRO A 390 41.87 -23.49 -9.37
N ALA A 391 41.53 -23.76 -8.10
CA ALA A 391 41.77 -22.84 -6.99
C ALA A 391 43.25 -22.43 -6.88
N GLU A 392 44.18 -23.36 -7.07
CA GLU A 392 45.63 -23.11 -7.06
C GLU A 392 46.06 -22.11 -8.12
N THR A 393 45.45 -22.17 -9.31
CA THR A 393 45.70 -21.24 -10.41
C THR A 393 45.17 -19.85 -10.09
N LYS A 394 43.95 -19.74 -9.54
CA LYS A 394 43.36 -18.45 -9.13
C LYS A 394 44.14 -17.80 -7.98
N LEU A 395 44.67 -18.59 -7.06
CA LEU A 395 45.47 -18.12 -5.92
C LEU A 395 46.81 -17.49 -6.33
N LYS A 396 47.35 -17.78 -7.52
CA LYS A 396 48.53 -17.07 -8.06
C LYS A 396 48.25 -15.58 -8.28
N TYR A 397 46.98 -15.21 -8.46
CA TYR A 397 46.53 -13.84 -8.66
C TYR A 397 45.90 -13.23 -7.40
N ARG A 398 46.12 -13.85 -6.23
CA ARG A 398 45.54 -13.39 -4.95
C ARG A 398 45.91 -11.94 -4.65
N LYS A 399 44.95 -11.15 -4.13
CA LYS A 399 45.19 -9.78 -3.67
C LYS A 399 46.33 -9.77 -2.64
N ILE A 400 47.39 -9.00 -2.92
CA ILE A 400 48.60 -8.95 -2.08
C ILE A 400 48.38 -8.12 -0.81
N SER A 401 47.49 -7.11 -0.84
CA SER A 401 47.18 -6.27 0.33
C SER A 401 45.82 -5.56 0.19
N PRO A 402 44.88 -5.73 1.15
CA PRO A 402 43.57 -5.06 1.10
C PRO A 402 43.61 -3.54 1.33
N ILE A 403 44.78 -2.96 1.62
CA ILE A 403 44.95 -1.51 1.89
C ILE A 403 45.84 -0.85 0.83
N LYS A 404 46.73 -1.59 0.17
CA LYS A 404 47.71 -1.03 -0.77
C LYS A 404 47.46 -1.42 -2.23
N SER A 405 46.69 -2.46 -2.52
CA SER A 405 46.33 -2.84 -3.89
C SER A 405 44.97 -3.55 -3.93
N PHE A 406 44.00 -2.94 -4.61
CA PHE A 406 42.66 -3.52 -4.77
C PHE A 406 42.57 -4.53 -5.94
N HIS A 407 43.67 -4.73 -6.68
CA HIS A 407 43.72 -5.66 -7.81
C HIS A 407 44.06 -7.08 -7.37
N GLY A 408 43.34 -8.06 -7.93
CA GLY A 408 43.58 -9.49 -7.74
C GLY A 408 42.36 -10.26 -7.26
N TYR A 409 42.53 -11.57 -7.15
CA TYR A 409 41.53 -12.53 -6.70
C TYR A 409 41.43 -12.54 -5.17
N SER A 410 40.20 -12.64 -4.65
CA SER A 410 39.93 -12.91 -3.23
C SER A 410 39.23 -14.25 -3.13
N SER A 411 39.76 -15.12 -2.28
CA SER A 411 39.16 -16.43 -2.06
C SER A 411 37.84 -16.30 -1.26
N PRO A 412 36.89 -17.23 -1.42
CA PRO A 412 35.66 -17.23 -0.64
C PRO A 412 35.96 -17.17 0.87
N GLY A 413 35.33 -16.21 1.56
CA GLY A 413 35.49 -16.02 3.02
C GLY A 413 36.71 -15.21 3.47
N GLU A 414 37.56 -14.76 2.54
CA GLU A 414 38.75 -13.95 2.82
C GLU A 414 38.40 -12.47 3.11
N GLU A 415 37.41 -11.92 2.41
CA GLU A 415 36.89 -10.59 2.68
C GLU A 415 35.95 -10.61 3.90
N ARG A 416 36.46 -10.22 5.06
CA ARG A 416 35.67 -10.01 6.27
C ARG A 416 35.37 -8.53 6.44
N ARG A 417 34.09 -8.13 6.34
CA ARG A 417 33.67 -6.77 6.70
C ARG A 417 33.86 -6.59 8.22
N ARG A 418 34.49 -5.48 8.64
CA ARG A 418 34.54 -5.12 10.07
C ARG A 418 33.13 -4.82 10.55
N ASN A 419 32.74 -5.38 11.69
CA ASN A 419 31.46 -5.12 12.36
C ASN A 419 31.17 -3.61 12.45
N LEU A 420 29.95 -3.22 12.07
CA LEU A 420 29.41 -1.84 12.05
C LEU A 420 29.34 -1.15 13.42
N HIS A 421 29.74 -1.80 14.52
CA HIS A 421 29.64 -1.25 15.88
C HIS A 421 30.70 -0.21 16.26
N ARG A 422 31.64 0.16 15.37
CA ARG A 422 32.66 1.19 15.66
C ARG A 422 32.42 2.56 15.00
N THR A 423 31.48 2.69 14.06
CA THR A 423 31.17 3.99 13.42
C THR A 423 30.28 4.90 14.27
N SER A 424 29.69 4.41 15.36
CA SER A 424 28.96 5.26 16.32
C SER A 424 29.87 6.21 17.13
N ARG A 425 31.19 6.01 17.12
CA ARG A 425 32.15 6.92 17.80
C ARG A 425 32.68 8.05 16.91
N ILE A 426 32.42 8.06 15.61
CA ILE A 426 32.90 9.12 14.69
C ILE A 426 31.83 10.19 14.43
N LEU A 427 30.54 9.86 14.60
CA LEU A 427 29.46 10.86 14.52
C LEU A 427 29.35 11.78 15.75
N GLY A 428 30.16 11.55 16.79
CA GLY A 428 30.30 12.43 17.96
C GLY A 428 31.33 13.56 17.81
N LEU A 429 32.00 13.70 16.65
CA LEU A 429 33.06 14.70 16.44
C LEU A 429 32.78 15.70 15.30
N LEU A 430 31.58 15.70 14.71
CA LEU A 430 31.17 16.71 13.71
C LEU A 430 30.02 17.61 14.20
N GLY A 431 29.85 17.71 15.52
CA GLY A 431 29.01 18.71 16.15
C GLY A 431 29.76 20.03 16.35
N SER A 432 30.07 20.75 15.27
CA SER A 432 30.24 22.21 15.27
C SER A 432 30.71 22.69 13.90
N GLY A 433 29.86 23.43 13.20
CA GLY A 433 30.32 24.48 12.30
C GLY A 433 30.19 24.24 10.80
N TRP A 434 29.00 23.89 10.30
CA TRP A 434 28.63 24.19 8.90
C TRP A 434 27.12 24.45 8.83
N LEU A 435 26.72 25.65 9.24
CA LEU A 435 25.49 26.35 8.86
C LEU A 435 25.65 27.80 9.35
N ARG A 436 26.29 28.62 8.52
CA ARG A 436 26.10 30.06 8.45
C ARG A 436 25.75 30.39 7.01
#